data_AF-A0AAU3TMN3-F1
#
_entry.id   AF-A0AAU3TMN3-F1
#
_cell.length_a   1.000
_cell.length_b   1.000
_cell.length_c   1.000
_cell.angle_alpha   90.00
_cell.angle_beta   90.00
_cell.angle_gamma   90.00
#
_symmetry.space_group_name_H-M   'P 1'
#
loop_
_entity.id
_entity.type
_entity.pdbx_description
1 polymer ?
#
loop_
_entity_poly.entity_id
_entity_poly.type
_entity_poly.pdbx_seq_one_letter_code
_entity_poly.pdbx_strand_id
1 'polypeptide(L)'
;MEAPLNPDFPFDPSTPNKAQGACWVGPRHLAGDDRRLYDAVADTLTGLGWTSLTILRGRREPDEAPEDRQVLRSTVLHLSPDTLSWAQWVLADEPFYLGELPIAWHVSARADTASPLAQWSAYFTPDVPGEVIVDFLFALDAREQPAEQFAAPELVLDAVAAHGWLRDIDQPDAGAMDPTFTSHLTLGEVPPLIQDADPRALDTGGDESGPAGWQAWAEPAFGAPYLWAASFSGSVPHDLVAAFAGSLSSTAPVLRRVLPVSTRDRLLRAPAT
;
A
#
# COMPACT_ATOMS: atom_id res chain seq x y z
N MET A 1 -39.00 5.40 -32.63
CA MET A 1 -39.24 4.17 -31.84
C MET A 1 -37.87 3.58 -31.56
N GLU A 2 -37.07 4.19 -30.69
CA GLU A 2 -37.14 4.12 -29.22
C GLU A 2 -37.19 2.68 -28.71
N ALA A 3 -36.08 2.25 -28.11
CA ALA A 3 -35.90 0.98 -27.42
C ALA A 3 -36.59 1.00 -26.04
N PRO A 4 -36.94 -0.15 -25.45
CA PRO A 4 -36.98 -0.27 -24.02
C PRO A 4 -35.63 -0.73 -23.50
N LEU A 5 -35.15 0.08 -22.56
CA LEU A 5 -34.01 -0.11 -21.68
C LEU A 5 -34.17 -1.38 -20.81
N ASN A 6 -33.01 -1.91 -20.44
CA ASN A 6 -32.72 -2.95 -19.46
C ASN A 6 -33.74 -3.03 -18.30
N PRO A 7 -34.27 -4.22 -17.93
CA PRO A 7 -35.08 -4.34 -16.72
C PRO A 7 -34.17 -4.32 -15.48
N ASP A 8 -34.42 -3.33 -14.63
CA ASP A 8 -33.90 -3.22 -13.28
C ASP A 8 -34.11 -4.52 -12.48
N PHE A 9 -33.04 -5.05 -11.90
CA PHE A 9 -33.12 -6.08 -10.86
C PHE A 9 -33.40 -5.43 -9.51
N PRO A 10 -34.55 -5.70 -8.85
CA PRO A 10 -34.74 -5.28 -7.47
C PRO A 10 -33.99 -6.25 -6.56
N PHE A 11 -32.95 -5.77 -5.88
CA PHE A 11 -32.33 -6.51 -4.79
C PHE A 11 -33.22 -6.44 -3.56
N ASP A 12 -33.87 -7.56 -3.24
CA ASP A 12 -34.57 -7.80 -1.99
C ASP A 12 -33.55 -7.85 -0.83
N PRO A 13 -33.67 -6.99 0.20
CA PRO A 13 -32.73 -6.94 1.32
C PRO A 13 -32.86 -8.11 2.31
N SER A 14 -33.69 -9.12 2.04
CA SER A 14 -34.02 -10.18 3.00
C SER A 14 -33.40 -11.57 2.75
N THR A 15 -32.42 -11.70 1.85
CA THR A 15 -31.70 -12.99 1.67
C THR A 15 -30.32 -13.00 2.32
N PRO A 16 -30.07 -13.86 3.34
CA PRO A 16 -28.73 -14.07 3.85
C PRO A 16 -27.93 -14.94 2.87
N ASN A 17 -26.80 -14.41 2.43
CA ASN A 17 -25.64 -15.16 1.96
C ASN A 17 -25.84 -16.06 0.72
N LYS A 18 -26.23 -15.47 -0.43
CA LYS A 18 -25.67 -15.96 -1.70
C LYS A 18 -24.19 -15.61 -1.66
N ALA A 19 -23.32 -16.61 -1.72
CA ALA A 19 -21.88 -16.43 -1.90
C ALA A 19 -21.68 -15.35 -2.96
N GLN A 20 -21.16 -14.18 -2.58
CA GLN A 20 -20.92 -13.11 -3.52
C GLN A 20 -19.91 -13.63 -4.53
N GLY A 21 -20.40 -13.97 -5.73
CA GLY A 21 -19.57 -14.36 -6.85
C GLY A 21 -18.57 -13.23 -7.10
N ALA A 22 -17.32 -13.60 -7.37
CA ALA A 22 -16.32 -12.61 -7.68
C ALA A 22 -16.72 -11.82 -8.94
N CYS A 23 -16.28 -10.57 -9.03
CA CYS A 23 -16.48 -9.71 -10.17
C CYS A 23 -15.16 -9.07 -10.59
N TRP A 24 -15.00 -8.90 -11.89
CA TRP A 24 -13.93 -8.09 -12.46
C TRP A 24 -14.29 -6.62 -12.29
N VAL A 25 -13.42 -5.85 -11.64
CA VAL A 25 -13.66 -4.43 -11.34
C VAL A 25 -12.53 -3.52 -11.77
N GLY A 26 -12.87 -2.28 -12.10
CA GLY A 26 -11.90 -1.21 -12.36
C GLY A 26 -12.52 0.18 -12.15
N PRO A 27 -11.71 1.23 -11.97
CA PRO A 27 -10.24 1.21 -12.00
C PRO A 27 -9.62 0.62 -10.73
N ARG A 28 -8.41 0.06 -10.84
CA ARG A 28 -7.75 -0.70 -9.77
C ARG A 28 -7.54 0.10 -8.50
N HIS A 29 -7.10 1.35 -8.63
CA HIS A 29 -6.87 2.25 -7.50
C HIS A 29 -8.11 2.55 -6.64
N LEU A 30 -9.33 2.21 -7.11
CA LEU A 30 -10.57 2.35 -6.32
C LEU A 30 -11.16 1.00 -5.86
N ALA A 31 -10.52 -0.11 -6.21
CA ALA A 31 -11.08 -1.45 -6.03
C ALA A 31 -10.90 -2.04 -4.61
N GLY A 32 -10.09 -1.42 -3.75
CA GLY A 32 -9.76 -1.94 -2.42
C GLY A 32 -8.95 -3.24 -2.45
N ASP A 33 -8.83 -3.93 -1.32
CA ASP A 33 -8.00 -5.13 -1.13
C ASP A 33 -8.76 -6.47 -1.06
N ASP A 34 -10.09 -6.46 -1.24
CA ASP A 34 -10.96 -7.64 -1.04
C ASP A 34 -10.97 -8.19 0.40
N ARG A 35 -10.52 -7.43 1.40
CA ARG A 35 -10.25 -7.87 2.79
C ARG A 35 -9.27 -9.04 2.88
N ARG A 36 -8.36 -9.13 1.92
CA ARG A 36 -7.37 -10.21 1.80
C ARG A 36 -5.96 -9.66 1.66
N LEU A 37 -5.72 -8.41 2.03
CA LEU A 37 -4.40 -7.78 1.92
C LEU A 37 -3.30 -8.60 2.60
N TYR A 38 -3.55 -9.09 3.81
CA TYR A 38 -2.58 -9.95 4.52
C TYR A 38 -2.29 -11.22 3.72
N ASP A 39 -3.32 -12.00 3.39
CA ASP A 39 -3.16 -13.27 2.68
C ASP A 39 -2.45 -13.08 1.33
N ALA A 40 -2.86 -12.09 0.54
CA ALA A 40 -2.31 -11.83 -0.79
C ALA A 40 -0.81 -11.49 -0.75
N VAL A 41 -0.40 -10.69 0.24
CA VAL A 41 1.00 -10.30 0.42
C VAL A 41 1.81 -11.45 1.05
N ALA A 42 1.28 -12.11 2.09
CA ALA A 42 1.96 -13.20 2.78
C ALA A 42 2.17 -14.43 1.88
N ASP A 43 1.17 -14.79 1.05
CA ASP A 43 1.26 -15.87 0.07
C ASP A 43 2.33 -15.54 -1.00
N THR A 44 2.37 -14.30 -1.47
CA THR A 44 3.40 -13.82 -2.40
C THR A 44 4.80 -13.93 -1.80
N LEU A 45 5.00 -13.39 -0.60
CA LEU A 45 6.30 -13.43 0.09
C LEU A 45 6.76 -14.88 0.31
N THR A 46 5.84 -15.77 0.68
CA THR A 46 6.13 -17.21 0.81
C THR A 46 6.52 -17.83 -0.54
N GLY A 47 5.83 -17.46 -1.62
CA GLY A 47 6.15 -17.89 -2.98
C GLY A 47 7.52 -17.40 -3.48
N LEU A 48 7.95 -16.22 -3.03
CA LEU A 48 9.30 -15.67 -3.25
C LEU A 48 10.38 -16.33 -2.37
N GLY A 49 10.00 -17.23 -1.46
CA GLY A 49 10.93 -17.90 -0.55
C GLY A 49 11.33 -17.07 0.66
N TRP A 50 10.61 -15.98 0.97
CA TRP A 50 10.84 -15.20 2.18
C TRP A 50 10.43 -16.00 3.41
N THR A 51 11.23 -15.90 4.46
CA THR A 51 10.99 -16.62 5.72
C THR A 51 10.05 -15.82 6.60
N SER A 52 8.92 -16.41 6.99
CA SER A 52 7.98 -15.80 7.93
C SER A 52 8.34 -16.15 9.38
N LEU A 53 8.33 -15.13 10.24
CA LEU A 53 8.56 -15.21 11.68
C LEU A 53 7.38 -14.55 12.39
N THR A 54 6.71 -15.30 13.26
CA THR A 54 5.69 -14.75 14.14
C THR A 54 6.30 -14.39 15.49
N ILE A 55 6.28 -13.10 15.82
CA ILE A 55 6.77 -12.58 17.09
C ILE A 55 5.56 -12.43 18.02
N LEU A 56 5.53 -13.25 19.06
CA LEU A 56 4.54 -13.18 20.13
C LEU A 56 5.09 -12.37 21.30
N ARG A 57 4.54 -11.19 21.57
CA ARG A 57 4.87 -10.39 22.76
C ARG A 57 3.74 -10.50 23.78
N GLY A 58 4.03 -11.10 24.93
CA GLY A 58 3.14 -11.03 26.08
C GLY A 58 3.31 -9.71 26.83
N ARG A 59 2.23 -9.22 27.45
CA ARG A 59 2.40 -8.34 28.62
C ARG A 59 3.00 -9.19 29.72
N ARG A 60 3.89 -8.61 30.50
CA ARG A 60 4.29 -9.20 31.78
C ARG A 60 4.34 -8.10 32.81
N GLU A 61 3.34 -8.04 33.68
CA GLU A 61 3.54 -7.32 34.94
C GLU A 61 4.35 -8.19 35.92
N PRO A 62 5.18 -7.58 36.80
CA PRO A 62 6.11 -8.32 37.65
C PRO A 62 5.46 -9.43 38.50
N ASP A 63 4.20 -9.26 38.90
CA ASP A 63 3.45 -10.13 39.82
C ASP A 63 2.25 -10.86 39.16
N GLU A 64 2.17 -10.88 37.82
CA GLU A 64 1.06 -11.49 37.08
C GLU A 64 1.16 -13.03 37.06
N ALA A 65 0.07 -13.72 37.40
CA ALA A 65 0.03 -15.18 37.37
C ALA A 65 0.21 -15.71 35.93
N PRO A 66 0.84 -16.88 35.71
CA PRO A 66 1.08 -17.41 34.36
C PRO A 66 -0.16 -17.57 33.49
N GLU A 67 -1.31 -17.80 34.14
CA GLU A 67 -2.63 -17.97 33.55
C GLU A 67 -3.35 -16.65 33.23
N ASP A 68 -2.92 -15.53 33.82
CA ASP A 68 -3.40 -14.18 33.52
C ASP A 68 -2.59 -13.49 32.41
N ARG A 69 -1.47 -14.09 31.99
CA ARG A 69 -0.62 -13.57 30.92
C ARG A 69 -1.40 -13.36 29.63
N GLN A 70 -1.63 -12.10 29.27
CA GLN A 70 -2.18 -11.77 27.97
C GLN A 70 -1.09 -11.84 26.90
N VAL A 71 -1.29 -12.69 25.89
CA VAL A 71 -0.61 -12.57 24.60
C VAL A 71 -1.21 -11.32 23.94
N LEU A 72 -0.52 -10.20 24.08
CA LEU A 72 -0.99 -8.92 23.55
C LEU A 72 -0.70 -8.80 22.06
N ARG A 73 0.47 -9.26 21.60
CA ARG A 73 1.00 -8.88 20.29
C ARG A 73 1.39 -10.07 19.45
N SER A 74 0.86 -10.16 18.22
CA SER A 74 1.40 -11.01 17.16
C SER A 74 1.80 -10.15 15.97
N THR A 75 3.09 -9.88 15.84
CA THR A 75 3.65 -9.29 14.61
C THR A 75 4.11 -10.42 13.71
N VAL A 76 3.78 -10.33 12.43
CA VAL A 76 4.32 -11.24 11.42
C VAL A 76 5.39 -10.49 10.62
N LEU A 77 6.61 -11.00 10.66
CA LEU A 77 7.77 -10.46 9.94
C LEU A 77 8.18 -11.46 8.87
N HIS A 78 8.31 -11.00 7.63
CA HIS A 78 8.87 -11.76 6.52
C HIS A 78 10.25 -11.22 6.19
N LEU A 79 11.24 -12.09 6.11
CA LEU A 79 12.62 -11.75 5.78
C LEU A 79 13.00 -12.33 4.42
N SER A 80 13.61 -11.52 3.56
CA SER A 80 14.16 -11.99 2.29
C SER A 80 15.28 -13.01 2.50
N PRO A 81 15.55 -13.90 1.53
CA PRO A 81 16.60 -14.93 1.66
C PRO A 81 18.01 -14.37 1.92
N ASP A 82 18.31 -13.20 1.36
CA ASP A 82 19.58 -12.46 1.56
C ASP A 82 19.59 -11.63 2.86
N THR A 83 18.46 -11.57 3.57
CA THR A 83 18.24 -10.78 4.78
C THR A 83 18.43 -9.26 4.60
N LEU A 84 18.44 -8.76 3.36
CA LEU A 84 18.57 -7.33 3.07
C LEU A 84 17.23 -6.60 3.07
N SER A 85 16.12 -7.32 2.98
CA SER A 85 14.76 -6.76 2.95
C SER A 85 13.84 -7.46 3.94
N TRP A 86 12.85 -6.73 4.45
CA TRP A 86 11.81 -7.31 5.28
C TRP A 86 10.47 -6.62 5.10
N ALA A 87 9.40 -7.37 5.35
CA ALA A 87 8.02 -6.90 5.32
C ALA A 87 7.33 -7.32 6.62
N GLN A 88 6.67 -6.37 7.28
CA GLN A 88 6.03 -6.55 8.57
C GLN A 88 4.54 -6.24 8.47
N TRP A 89 3.71 -7.14 9.00
CA TRP A 89 2.30 -6.91 9.27
C TRP A 89 2.15 -6.24 10.65
N VAL A 90 1.57 -5.02 10.67
CA VAL A 90 1.64 -4.10 11.83
C VAL A 90 0.32 -4.00 12.61
N LEU A 91 -0.80 -4.46 12.06
CA LEU A 91 -2.13 -4.34 12.68
C LEU A 91 -2.28 -5.22 13.94
N ALA A 92 -1.98 -4.66 15.12
CA ALA A 92 -2.54 -5.12 16.40
C ALA A 92 -2.40 -4.09 17.56
N ASP A 93 -1.31 -3.32 17.69
CA ASP A 93 -0.98 -2.76 19.02
C ASP A 93 -0.64 -1.28 19.11
N GLU A 94 0.03 -0.68 18.11
CA GLU A 94 0.40 0.74 18.11
C GLU A 94 0.20 1.28 16.69
N PRO A 95 -1.01 1.75 16.36
CA PRO A 95 -1.28 2.22 15.02
C PRO A 95 -0.52 3.54 14.81
N PHE A 96 0.52 3.45 13.99
CA PHE A 96 1.00 4.59 13.24
C PHE A 96 -0.01 4.84 12.10
N TYR A 97 -0.33 6.11 11.84
CA TYR A 97 -1.40 6.50 10.92
C TYR A 97 -0.85 7.26 9.72
N LEU A 98 -1.44 7.02 8.56
CA LEU A 98 -1.27 7.80 7.35
C LEU A 98 -2.65 8.27 6.89
N GLY A 99 -2.92 9.57 7.02
CA GLY A 99 -4.23 10.14 6.67
C GLY A 99 -5.38 9.52 7.46
N GLU A 100 -5.25 9.42 8.79
CA GLU A 100 -6.24 8.80 9.71
C GLU A 100 -6.47 7.29 9.51
N LEU A 101 -5.75 6.64 8.59
CA LEU A 101 -5.78 5.20 8.38
C LEU A 101 -4.58 4.53 9.07
N PRO A 102 -4.78 3.43 9.83
CA PRO A 102 -3.66 2.72 10.44
C PRO A 102 -2.77 2.09 9.35
N ILE A 103 -1.49 1.93 9.61
CA ILE A 103 -0.61 1.14 8.72
C ILE A 103 -0.93 -0.36 8.86
N ALA A 104 -1.05 -1.04 7.72
CA ALA A 104 -1.23 -2.48 7.63
C ALA A 104 0.10 -3.21 7.36
N TRP A 105 0.84 -2.74 6.35
CA TRP A 105 2.14 -3.29 5.96
C TRP A 105 3.23 -2.23 6.04
N HIS A 106 4.39 -2.64 6.54
CA HIS A 106 5.62 -1.86 6.52
C HIS A 106 6.71 -2.69 5.84
N VAL A 107 7.35 -2.16 4.80
CA VAL A 107 8.43 -2.82 4.07
C VAL A 107 9.68 -1.96 4.16
N SER A 108 10.83 -2.57 4.36
CA SER A 108 12.11 -1.88 4.44
C SER A 108 13.21 -2.70 3.81
N ALA A 109 14.29 -2.02 3.41
CA ALA A 109 15.53 -2.69 3.06
C ALA A 109 16.76 -1.93 3.55
N ARG A 110 17.88 -2.64 3.56
CA ARG A 110 19.22 -2.17 3.93
C ARG A 110 20.23 -2.55 2.85
N ALA A 111 21.30 -1.77 2.71
CA ALA A 111 22.36 -2.07 1.74
C ALA A 111 23.27 -3.22 2.17
N ASP A 112 23.43 -3.46 3.47
CA ASP A 112 24.36 -4.45 3.99
C ASP A 112 23.81 -5.16 5.23
N THR A 113 24.08 -6.45 5.32
CA THR A 113 23.69 -7.33 6.43
C THR A 113 24.37 -6.96 7.76
N ALA A 114 25.54 -6.30 7.71
CA ALA A 114 26.25 -5.86 8.92
C ALA A 114 25.60 -4.64 9.58
N SER A 115 24.78 -3.87 8.83
CA SER A 115 24.02 -2.75 9.38
C SER A 115 22.65 -3.22 9.86
N PRO A 116 22.22 -2.89 11.10
CA PRO A 116 20.88 -3.19 11.56
C PRO A 116 19.83 -2.16 11.07
N LEU A 117 20.27 -1.05 10.45
CA LEU A 117 19.41 0.07 10.08
C LEU A 117 18.82 -0.11 8.68
N ALA A 118 17.51 0.14 8.55
CA ALA A 118 16.86 0.30 7.25
C ALA A 118 17.39 1.55 6.55
N GLN A 119 17.78 1.42 5.29
CA GLN A 119 18.10 2.59 4.47
C GLN A 119 16.85 3.29 3.97
N TRP A 120 15.74 2.56 3.80
CA TRP A 120 14.46 3.14 3.42
C TRP A 120 13.30 2.33 3.98
N SER A 121 12.12 2.95 4.00
CA SER A 121 10.86 2.33 4.43
C SER A 121 9.69 2.75 3.55
N ALA A 122 8.79 1.80 3.29
CA ALA A 122 7.53 1.99 2.60
C ALA A 122 6.37 1.50 3.49
N TYR A 123 5.28 2.26 3.53
CA TYR A 123 4.16 2.05 4.42
C TYR A 123 2.86 2.03 3.64
N PHE A 124 2.00 1.07 3.95
CA PHE A 124 0.74 0.84 3.24
C PHE A 124 -0.40 0.69 4.24
N THR A 125 -1.47 1.46 4.08
CA THR A 125 -2.68 1.32 4.89
C THR A 125 -3.50 0.10 4.44
N PRO A 126 -4.56 -0.28 5.18
CA PRO A 126 -5.63 -1.12 4.65
C PRO A 126 -6.17 -0.57 3.33
N ASP A 127 -6.83 -1.45 2.57
CA ASP A 127 -7.50 -1.15 1.30
C ASP A 127 -6.59 -0.69 0.14
N VAL A 128 -5.26 -0.57 0.33
CA VAL A 128 -4.33 -0.54 -0.82
C VAL A 128 -4.55 -1.83 -1.62
N PRO A 129 -4.81 -1.77 -2.95
CA PRO A 129 -5.05 -2.98 -3.72
C PRO A 129 -3.88 -3.96 -3.59
N GLY A 130 -4.15 -5.20 -3.15
CA GLY A 130 -3.10 -6.14 -2.74
C GLY A 130 -2.11 -6.46 -3.86
N GLU A 131 -2.59 -6.56 -5.10
CA GLU A 131 -1.75 -6.76 -6.28
C GLU A 131 -0.69 -5.65 -6.49
N VAL A 132 -0.97 -4.43 -6.04
CA VAL A 132 -0.03 -3.30 -6.18
C VAL A 132 1.14 -3.45 -5.22
N ILE A 133 0.89 -3.91 -3.98
CA ILE A 133 1.95 -4.23 -3.02
C ILE A 133 2.73 -5.46 -3.49
N VAL A 134 2.04 -6.45 -4.06
CA VAL A 134 2.66 -7.66 -4.62
C VAL A 134 3.62 -7.31 -5.77
N ASP A 135 3.21 -6.46 -6.71
CA ASP A 135 4.08 -6.02 -7.81
C ASP A 135 5.30 -5.22 -7.30
N PHE A 136 5.11 -4.38 -6.27
CA PHE A 136 6.22 -3.72 -5.58
C PHE A 136 7.20 -4.73 -4.94
N LEU A 137 6.70 -5.77 -4.29
CA LEU A 137 7.51 -6.80 -3.65
C LEU A 137 8.24 -7.69 -4.67
N PHE A 138 7.62 -7.98 -5.82
CA PHE A 138 8.31 -8.66 -6.93
C PHE A 138 9.46 -7.81 -7.47
N ALA A 139 9.25 -6.49 -7.63
CA ALA A 139 10.31 -5.59 -8.06
C ALA A 139 11.44 -5.50 -7.02
N LEU A 140 11.11 -5.54 -5.73
CA LEU A 140 12.08 -5.56 -4.63
C LEU A 140 12.91 -6.86 -4.63
N ASP A 141 12.25 -8.02 -4.71
CA ASP A 141 12.90 -9.33 -4.67
C ASP A 141 13.81 -9.57 -5.88
N ALA A 142 13.49 -8.98 -7.04
CA ALA A 142 14.31 -9.07 -8.24
C ALA A 142 15.64 -8.30 -8.16
N ARG A 143 15.86 -7.49 -7.10
CA ARG A 143 17.06 -6.65 -6.96
C ARG A 143 18.15 -7.34 -6.16
N GLU A 144 19.36 -7.35 -6.73
CA GLU A 144 20.56 -7.76 -5.99
C GLU A 144 20.96 -6.74 -4.91
N GLN A 145 20.66 -5.46 -5.13
CA GLN A 145 21.00 -4.35 -4.24
C GLN A 145 19.72 -3.53 -3.93
N PRO A 146 18.94 -3.93 -2.91
CA PRO A 146 17.59 -3.38 -2.68
C PRO A 146 17.58 -1.91 -2.25
N ALA A 147 18.73 -1.35 -1.84
CA ALA A 147 18.81 0.03 -1.36
C ALA A 147 19.61 0.98 -2.27
N GLU A 148 20.13 0.50 -3.40
CA GLU A 148 20.83 1.36 -4.37
C GLU A 148 19.85 2.16 -5.25
N GLN A 149 20.17 3.41 -5.58
CA GLN A 149 19.31 4.24 -6.43
C GLN A 149 19.71 4.09 -7.90
N PHE A 150 18.84 3.48 -8.72
CA PHE A 150 19.12 3.23 -10.15
C PHE A 150 18.33 4.12 -11.11
N ALA A 151 17.28 4.79 -10.64
CA ALA A 151 16.33 5.52 -11.47
C ALA A 151 16.10 6.94 -10.95
N ALA A 152 15.70 7.83 -11.86
CA ALA A 152 15.33 9.20 -11.53
C ALA A 152 13.81 9.29 -11.22
N PRO A 153 13.36 10.33 -10.48
CA PRO A 153 11.96 10.47 -10.05
C PRO A 153 10.94 10.45 -11.21
N GLU A 154 11.34 10.91 -12.39
CA GLU A 154 10.48 11.00 -13.59
C GLU A 154 9.94 9.63 -14.01
N LEU A 155 10.66 8.55 -13.71
CA LEU A 155 10.21 7.19 -14.00
C LEU A 155 8.88 6.86 -13.32
N VAL A 156 8.64 7.38 -12.12
CA VAL A 156 7.39 7.16 -11.37
C VAL A 156 6.22 7.85 -12.07
N LEU A 157 6.43 9.08 -12.53
CA LEU A 157 5.42 9.86 -13.24
C LEU A 157 5.15 9.29 -14.64
N ASP A 158 6.19 8.79 -15.32
CA ASP A 158 6.05 8.11 -16.61
C ASP A 158 5.24 6.82 -16.47
N ALA A 159 5.42 6.05 -15.38
CA ALA A 159 4.68 4.83 -15.12
C ALA A 159 3.16 5.06 -15.01
N VAL A 160 2.73 6.15 -14.35
CA VAL A 160 1.30 6.50 -14.25
C VAL A 160 0.77 7.18 -15.50
N ALA A 161 1.58 8.03 -16.15
CA ALA A 161 1.20 8.69 -17.39
C ALA A 161 0.97 7.68 -18.54
N ALA A 162 1.74 6.59 -18.57
CA ALA A 162 1.53 5.48 -19.50
C ALA A 162 0.13 4.84 -19.41
N HIS A 163 -0.54 4.99 -18.26
CA HIS A 163 -1.91 4.52 -18.02
C HIS A 163 -2.96 5.65 -18.02
N GLY A 164 -2.59 6.83 -18.51
CA GLY A 164 -3.51 7.95 -18.72
C GLY A 164 -3.75 8.82 -17.49
N TRP A 165 -2.94 8.69 -16.43
CA TRP A 165 -2.95 9.68 -15.35
C TRP A 165 -2.36 11.00 -15.83
N LEU A 166 -2.85 12.10 -15.27
CA LEU A 166 -2.47 13.45 -15.64
C LEU A 166 -1.38 13.94 -14.69
N ARG A 167 -0.26 14.41 -15.23
CA ARG A 167 0.74 15.15 -14.43
C ARG A 167 0.13 16.46 -13.93
N ASP A 168 0.51 16.87 -12.73
CA ASP A 168 0.11 18.15 -12.17
C ASP A 168 0.60 19.30 -13.09
N ILE A 169 -0.27 20.27 -13.36
CA ILE A 169 0.06 21.41 -14.23
C ILE A 169 1.02 22.37 -13.51
N ASP A 170 0.83 22.55 -12.21
CA ASP A 170 1.62 23.46 -11.41
C ASP A 170 2.97 22.84 -11.03
N GLN A 171 3.00 21.50 -10.89
CA GLN A 171 4.20 20.74 -10.51
C GLN A 171 4.35 19.44 -11.33
N PRO A 172 4.61 19.54 -12.65
CA PRO A 172 4.61 18.39 -13.56
C PRO A 172 5.71 17.35 -13.31
N ASP A 173 6.70 17.71 -12.49
CA ASP A 173 7.83 16.85 -12.10
C ASP A 173 7.67 16.30 -10.67
N ALA A 174 6.59 16.65 -9.96
CA ALA A 174 6.37 16.25 -8.57
C ALA A 174 4.97 15.67 -8.30
N GLY A 175 4.07 15.62 -9.28
CA GLY A 175 2.71 15.15 -9.03
C GLY A 175 2.02 14.55 -10.25
N ALA A 176 1.14 13.59 -9.98
CA ALA A 176 0.18 13.07 -10.94
C ALA A 176 -1.13 12.68 -10.24
N MET A 177 -2.22 12.68 -11.00
CA MET A 177 -3.56 12.33 -10.52
C MET A 177 -4.34 11.56 -11.58
N ASP A 178 -5.24 10.69 -11.13
CA ASP A 178 -6.13 9.99 -12.05
C ASP A 178 -7.10 10.98 -12.73
N PRO A 179 -7.65 10.66 -13.91
CA PRO A 179 -8.55 11.57 -14.65
C PRO A 179 -9.81 12.00 -13.91
N THR A 180 -10.20 11.29 -12.85
CA THR A 180 -11.37 11.61 -12.02
C THR A 180 -11.02 12.35 -10.73
N PHE A 181 -9.74 12.66 -10.50
CA PHE A 181 -9.25 13.41 -9.33
C PHE A 181 -9.64 12.77 -8.00
N THR A 182 -9.64 11.44 -7.97
CA THR A 182 -9.93 10.62 -6.78
C THR A 182 -8.69 9.92 -6.23
N SER A 183 -7.59 9.92 -6.96
CA SER A 183 -6.34 9.31 -6.57
C SER A 183 -5.17 10.17 -7.05
N HIS A 184 -4.20 10.28 -6.16
CA HIS A 184 -3.08 11.19 -6.30
C HIS A 184 -1.78 10.46 -6.00
N LEU A 185 -0.72 10.92 -6.63
CA LEU A 185 0.65 10.52 -6.41
C LEU A 185 1.51 11.78 -6.41
N THR A 186 2.26 12.04 -5.34
CA THR A 186 3.09 13.23 -5.23
C THR A 186 4.45 12.91 -4.62
N LEU A 187 5.46 13.66 -5.04
CA LEU A 187 6.78 13.75 -4.45
C LEU A 187 6.83 15.03 -3.62
N GLY A 188 7.00 14.90 -2.31
CA GLY A 188 7.02 16.05 -1.41
C GLY A 188 7.44 15.65 0.00
N GLU A 189 7.33 16.59 0.93
CA GLU A 189 7.66 16.33 2.34
C GLU A 189 6.82 15.16 2.88
N VAL A 190 7.50 14.13 3.40
CA VAL A 190 6.84 13.00 4.03
C VAL A 190 6.53 13.29 5.51
N PRO A 191 5.48 12.68 6.07
CA PRO A 191 5.17 12.84 7.49
C PRO A 191 6.38 12.52 8.39
N PRO A 192 6.56 13.19 9.54
CA PRO A 192 7.77 13.03 10.38
C PRO A 192 8.09 11.60 10.85
N LEU A 193 7.09 10.71 10.86
CA LEU A 193 7.25 9.30 11.25
C LEU A 193 7.57 8.38 10.06
N ILE A 194 7.47 8.89 8.83
CA ILE A 194 7.93 8.24 7.60
C ILE A 194 9.36 8.74 7.34
N GLN A 195 10.36 8.01 7.80
CA GLN A 195 11.75 8.39 7.59
C GLN A 195 12.62 7.18 7.30
N ASP A 196 13.74 7.44 6.61
CA ASP A 196 14.84 6.48 6.55
C ASP A 196 15.36 6.26 7.98
N ALA A 197 15.93 5.08 8.28
CA ALA A 197 16.39 4.81 9.65
C ALA A 197 17.73 5.47 9.99
N ASP A 198 18.17 6.50 9.24
CA ASP A 198 19.31 7.34 9.66
C ASP A 198 18.85 8.32 10.76
N PRO A 199 19.25 8.10 12.02
CA PRO A 199 18.84 8.97 13.13
C PRO A 199 19.35 10.41 12.99
N ARG A 200 20.32 10.68 12.09
CA ARG A 200 20.78 12.05 11.81
C ARG A 200 19.75 12.89 11.07
N ALA A 201 18.77 12.26 10.42
CA ALA A 201 17.61 12.95 9.83
C ALA A 201 16.72 13.62 10.89
N LEU A 202 16.88 13.27 12.18
CA LEU A 202 16.19 13.90 13.30
C LEU A 202 16.87 15.19 13.80
N ASP A 203 18.08 15.50 13.32
CA ASP A 203 18.96 16.56 13.86
C ASP A 203 19.09 17.77 12.91
N THR A 204 18.27 17.86 11.85
CA THR A 204 18.28 19.01 10.92
C THR A 204 17.66 20.23 11.58
N GLY A 205 18.46 20.94 12.37
CA GLY A 205 18.23 22.33 12.71
C GLY A 205 18.34 23.21 11.47
N GLY A 206 17.24 23.85 11.06
CA GLY A 206 17.28 25.19 10.48
C GLY A 206 17.11 25.37 8.97
N ASP A 207 16.81 24.34 8.18
CA ASP A 207 16.33 24.53 6.80
C ASP A 207 14.98 23.81 6.64
N GLU A 208 13.92 24.59 6.46
CA GLU A 208 12.51 24.28 6.79
C GLU A 208 11.77 23.36 5.79
N SER A 209 12.36 22.26 5.34
CA SER A 209 11.61 21.23 4.62
C SER A 209 12.12 19.83 4.96
N GLY A 210 11.24 18.97 5.46
CA GLY A 210 11.55 17.57 5.74
C GLY A 210 11.99 16.80 4.48
N PRO A 211 12.50 15.56 4.64
CA PRO A 211 12.94 14.75 3.51
C PRO A 211 11.81 14.58 2.50
N ALA A 212 12.12 14.74 1.22
CA ALA A 212 11.16 14.52 0.15
C ALA A 212 11.03 13.03 -0.15
N GLY A 213 9.81 12.51 -0.22
CA GLY A 213 9.49 11.14 -0.55
C GLY A 213 8.16 11.02 -1.29
N TRP A 214 7.88 9.85 -1.82
CA TRP A 214 6.67 9.61 -2.60
C TRP A 214 5.49 9.30 -1.69
N GLN A 215 4.33 9.85 -2.02
CA GLN A 215 3.07 9.62 -1.33
C GLN A 215 1.98 9.34 -2.36
N ALA A 216 1.12 8.37 -2.08
CA ALA A 216 -0.04 8.06 -2.91
C ALA A 216 -1.26 7.86 -2.03
N TRP A 217 -2.41 8.34 -2.46
CA TRP A 217 -3.66 8.15 -1.73
C TRP A 217 -4.86 8.14 -2.67
N ALA A 218 -5.94 7.52 -2.22
CA ALA A 218 -7.25 7.63 -2.84
C ALA A 218 -8.20 8.40 -1.93
N GLU A 219 -8.74 9.50 -2.45
CA GLU A 219 -9.79 10.33 -1.86
C GLU A 219 -11.05 10.20 -2.73
N PRO A 220 -11.98 9.27 -2.42
CA PRO A 220 -13.10 8.95 -3.31
C PRO A 220 -14.04 10.11 -3.63
N ALA A 221 -14.04 11.16 -2.81
CA ALA A 221 -14.71 12.41 -3.08
C ALA A 221 -14.01 13.51 -2.30
N PHE A 222 -13.98 14.73 -2.82
CA PHE A 222 -13.32 15.85 -2.15
C PHE A 222 -13.83 16.04 -0.70
N GLY A 223 -12.92 16.04 0.25
CA GLY A 223 -13.17 16.10 1.70
C GLY A 223 -13.64 14.79 2.34
N ALA A 224 -13.73 13.69 1.59
CA ALA A 224 -14.05 12.38 2.15
C ALA A 224 -12.81 11.76 2.82
N PRO A 225 -12.99 10.87 3.80
CA PRO A 225 -11.89 10.07 4.32
C PRO A 225 -11.18 9.31 3.19
N TYR A 226 -9.85 9.17 3.32
CA TYR A 226 -9.09 8.37 2.38
C TYR A 226 -9.60 6.93 2.38
N LEU A 227 -9.66 6.33 1.18
CA LEU A 227 -9.89 4.90 1.04
C LEU A 227 -8.64 4.13 1.46
N TRP A 228 -7.48 4.57 0.97
CA TRP A 228 -6.17 4.02 1.29
C TRP A 228 -5.13 5.13 1.09
N ALA A 229 -3.96 4.94 1.72
CA ALA A 229 -2.78 5.74 1.53
C ALA A 229 -1.52 4.86 1.55
N ALA A 230 -0.49 5.31 0.85
CA ALA A 230 0.84 4.72 0.83
C ALA A 230 1.89 5.84 0.91
N SER A 231 2.99 5.58 1.61
CA SER A 231 4.07 6.54 1.76
C SER A 231 5.43 5.85 1.69
N PHE A 232 6.36 6.46 0.97
CA PHE A 232 7.70 5.97 0.69
C PHE A 232 8.69 7.02 1.20
N SER A 233 9.60 6.61 2.08
CA SER A 233 10.66 7.50 2.56
C SER A 233 11.59 7.95 1.43
N GLY A 234 12.34 9.03 1.65
CA GLY A 234 13.10 9.68 0.58
C GLY A 234 14.16 8.82 -0.10
N SER A 235 14.70 7.81 0.61
CA SER A 235 15.69 6.90 0.03
C SER A 235 15.10 5.67 -0.68
N VAL A 236 13.76 5.52 -0.79
CA VAL A 236 13.17 4.42 -1.55
C VAL A 236 13.55 4.55 -3.04
N PRO A 237 14.16 3.53 -3.67
CA PRO A 237 14.50 3.58 -5.09
C PRO A 237 13.29 3.88 -5.99
N HIS A 238 13.45 4.83 -6.91
CA HIS A 238 12.34 5.31 -7.75
C HIS A 238 11.77 4.24 -8.68
N ASP A 239 12.54 3.24 -9.08
CA ASP A 239 12.04 2.11 -9.87
C ASP A 239 11.09 1.20 -9.08
N LEU A 240 11.28 1.06 -7.76
CA LEU A 240 10.33 0.37 -6.89
C LEU A 240 9.02 1.16 -6.76
N VAL A 241 9.12 2.47 -6.55
CA VAL A 241 7.94 3.34 -6.53
C VAL A 241 7.24 3.34 -7.89
N ALA A 242 7.99 3.27 -9.00
CA ALA A 242 7.43 3.17 -10.34
C ALA A 242 6.70 1.84 -10.59
N ALA A 243 7.20 0.73 -10.04
CA ALA A 243 6.50 -0.56 -10.09
C ALA A 243 5.15 -0.50 -9.36
N PHE A 244 5.14 0.08 -8.15
CA PHE A 244 3.90 0.38 -7.41
C PHE A 244 2.97 1.27 -8.24
N ALA A 245 3.47 2.40 -8.75
CA ALA A 245 2.67 3.40 -9.44
C ALA A 245 2.10 2.88 -10.76
N GLY A 246 2.89 2.13 -11.53
CA GLY A 246 2.46 1.46 -12.76
C GLY A 246 1.38 0.41 -12.50
N SER A 247 1.53 -0.40 -11.43
CA SER A 247 0.48 -1.35 -11.04
C SER A 247 -0.79 -0.63 -10.60
N LEU A 248 -0.67 0.40 -9.75
CA LEU A 248 -1.80 1.17 -9.23
C LEU A 248 -2.63 1.84 -10.32
N SER A 249 -1.95 2.45 -11.30
CA SER A 249 -2.56 3.18 -12.41
C SER A 249 -3.09 2.27 -13.52
N SER A 250 -2.76 0.98 -13.51
CA SER A 250 -3.16 0.02 -14.52
C SER A 250 -4.68 0.00 -14.76
N THR A 251 -5.06 -0.04 -16.04
CA THR A 251 -6.45 -0.15 -16.47
C THR A 251 -6.96 -1.59 -16.50
N ALA A 252 -6.08 -2.58 -16.24
CA ALA A 252 -6.47 -3.99 -16.21
C ALA A 252 -7.38 -4.26 -15.01
N PRO A 253 -8.57 -4.85 -15.23
CA PRO A 253 -9.52 -5.10 -14.16
C PRO A 253 -9.00 -6.13 -13.17
N VAL A 254 -9.46 -6.04 -11.94
CA VAL A 254 -9.04 -6.90 -10.84
C VAL A 254 -10.21 -7.67 -10.27
N LEU A 255 -9.95 -8.88 -9.80
CA LEU A 255 -10.98 -9.74 -9.26
C LEU A 255 -11.28 -9.33 -7.81
N ARG A 256 -12.55 -9.10 -7.50
CA ARG A 256 -13.02 -8.74 -6.14
C ARG A 256 -14.30 -9.46 -5.78
N ARG A 257 -14.42 -9.85 -4.51
CA ARG A 257 -15.66 -10.39 -3.90
C ARG A 257 -16.34 -9.33 -3.05
N VAL A 258 -15.56 -8.49 -2.40
CA VAL A 258 -15.95 -7.36 -1.56
C VAL A 258 -15.43 -6.08 -2.20
N LEU A 259 -16.31 -5.09 -2.32
CA LEU A 259 -15.99 -3.78 -2.84
C LEU A 259 -16.13 -2.73 -1.74
N PRO A 260 -15.26 -1.70 -1.71
CA PRO A 260 -15.44 -0.58 -0.80
C PRO A 260 -16.76 0.14 -1.08
N VAL A 261 -17.51 0.44 -0.02
CA VAL A 261 -18.80 1.13 -0.15
C VAL A 261 -18.61 2.54 -0.73
N SER A 262 -17.54 3.22 -0.34
CA SER A 262 -17.22 4.59 -0.75
C SER A 262 -16.93 4.77 -2.24
N THR A 263 -16.47 3.73 -2.93
CA THR A 263 -16.12 3.78 -4.36
C THR A 263 -17.01 2.92 -5.25
N ARG A 264 -17.99 2.22 -4.67
CA ARG A 264 -18.81 1.22 -5.39
C ARG A 264 -19.46 1.75 -6.67
N ASP A 265 -19.95 2.99 -6.65
CA ASP A 265 -20.64 3.62 -7.78
C ASP A 265 -19.68 4.20 -8.83
N ARG A 266 -18.38 4.23 -8.52
CA ARG A 266 -17.29 4.64 -9.43
C ARG A 266 -16.62 3.47 -10.12
N LEU A 267 -16.99 2.23 -9.77
CA LEU A 267 -16.39 1.01 -10.31
C LEU A 267 -17.21 0.45 -11.48
N LEU A 268 -16.52 0.22 -12.60
CA LEU A 268 -16.99 -0.66 -13.67
C LEU A 268 -16.92 -2.11 -13.17
N ARG A 269 -17.96 -2.90 -13.45
CA ARG A 269 -18.11 -4.27 -12.93
C ARG A 269 -18.53 -5.22 -14.04
N ALA A 270 -17.85 -6.35 -14.15
CA ALA A 270 -18.24 -7.47 -14.99
C ALA A 270 -18.28 -8.78 -14.16
N PRO A 271 -19.22 -9.70 -14.42
CA PRO A 271 -19.27 -10.96 -13.70
C PRO A 271 -18.01 -11.79 -13.97
N ALA A 272 -17.44 -12.42 -12.93
CA ALA A 272 -16.43 -13.45 -13.12
C ALA A 272 -17.16 -14.79 -13.32
N THR A 273 -16.95 -15.41 -14.47
CA THR A 273 -17.52 -16.72 -14.84
C THR A 273 -16.79 -17.86 -14.15
#